data_AF-A0A081NAJ6-F1
#
_entry.id   AF-A0A081NAJ6-F1
#
_cell.length_a   1.000
_cell.length_b   1.000
_cell.length_c   1.000
_cell.angle_alpha   90.00
_cell.angle_beta   90.00
_cell.angle_gamma   90.00
#
_symmetry.space_group_name_H-M   'P 1'
#
loop_
_entity.id
_entity.type
_entity.pdbx_description
1 polymer ?
#
loop_
_entity_poly.entity_id
_entity_poly.type
_entity_poly.pdbx_seq_one_letter_code
_entity_poly.pdbx_strand_id
1 'polypeptide(L)'
;METRAAYLSDPSHKVIFHYTPKHASWLNQIEIWFSILVRRFLKRGTFTSTEDLKTRLHGFIDFFNERMAKPFKWTYRARPLQV
;
A
#
# COMPACT_ATOMS: atom_id res chain seq x y z
N MET A 1 17.14 -21.21 -18.39
CA MET A 1 17.58 -19.87 -17.95
C MET A 1 16.78 -19.51 -16.73
N GLU A 2 17.43 -19.35 -15.57
CA GLU A 2 16.73 -18.85 -14.38
C GLU A 2 16.28 -17.42 -14.64
N THR A 3 14.98 -17.16 -14.47
CA THR A 3 14.45 -15.81 -14.64
C THR A 3 14.69 -15.02 -13.36
N ARG A 4 14.83 -13.70 -13.48
CA ARG A 4 14.89 -12.81 -12.32
C ARG A 4 13.73 -13.05 -11.34
N ALA A 5 12.53 -13.32 -11.85
CA ALA A 5 11.37 -13.61 -11.02
C ALA A 5 11.53 -14.90 -10.22
N ALA A 6 12.10 -15.95 -10.83
CA ALA A 6 12.37 -17.21 -10.14
C ALA A 6 13.39 -17.00 -9.01
N TYR A 7 14.50 -16.29 -9.28
CA TYR A 7 15.49 -15.94 -8.27
C TYR A 7 14.87 -15.13 -7.11
N LEU A 8 14.11 -14.07 -7.41
CA LEU A 8 13.53 -13.21 -6.38
C LEU A 8 12.41 -13.89 -5.57
N SER A 9 11.83 -14.98 -6.06
CA SER A 9 10.76 -15.72 -5.36
C SER A 9 11.28 -16.94 -4.59
N ASP A 10 12.59 -17.20 -4.61
CA ASP A 10 13.20 -18.34 -3.93
C ASP A 10 13.05 -18.19 -2.40
N PRO A 11 12.41 -19.17 -1.70
CA PRO A 11 12.19 -19.10 -0.27
C PRO A 11 13.45 -19.22 0.60
N SER A 12 14.59 -19.60 0.02
CA SER A 12 15.89 -19.62 0.70
C SER A 12 16.49 -18.22 0.90
N HIS A 13 16.02 -17.22 0.16
CA HIS A 13 16.49 -15.86 0.28
C HIS A 13 15.93 -15.14 1.52
N LYS A 14 16.73 -14.20 2.06
CA LYS A 14 16.29 -13.32 3.17
C LYS A 14 15.13 -12.39 2.78
N VAL A 15 15.04 -12.04 1.49
CA VAL A 15 13.99 -11.19 0.93
C VAL A 15 13.33 -11.95 -0.21
N ILE A 16 12.04 -12.19 -0.06
CA ILE A 16 11.23 -12.96 -0.99
C ILE A 16 10.21 -12.02 -1.63
N PHE A 17 10.13 -12.04 -2.95
CA PHE A 17 9.16 -11.25 -3.71
C PHE A 17 7.91 -12.06 -3.95
N HIS A 18 6.75 -11.50 -3.58
CA HIS A 18 5.45 -12.07 -3.91
C HIS A 18 4.83 -11.27 -5.05
N TYR A 19 4.65 -11.92 -6.20
CA TYR A 19 4.01 -11.32 -7.36
C TYR A 19 2.50 -11.56 -7.32
N THR A 20 1.73 -10.48 -7.43
CA THR A 20 0.27 -10.59 -7.62
C THR A 20 -0.03 -11.02 -9.07
N PRO A 21 -1.14 -11.75 -9.31
CA PRO A 21 -1.61 -12.01 -10.67
C PRO A 21 -1.74 -10.73 -11.49
N LYS A 22 -1.61 -10.86 -12.82
CA LYS A 22 -1.85 -9.75 -13.73
C LYS A 22 -3.27 -9.22 -13.53
N HIS A 23 -3.41 -7.89 -13.56
CA HIS A 23 -4.66 -7.18 -13.32
C HIS A 23 -5.26 -7.33 -11.90
N ALA A 24 -4.53 -7.92 -10.93
CA ALA A 24 -5.01 -8.11 -9.56
C ALA A 24 -4.52 -7.04 -8.58
N SER A 25 -4.60 -5.77 -8.98
CA SER A 25 -4.10 -4.64 -8.19
C SER A 25 -4.83 -4.50 -6.83
N TRP A 26 -6.08 -4.99 -6.75
CA TRP A 26 -6.84 -5.07 -5.49
C TRP A 26 -6.22 -6.00 -4.43
N LEU A 27 -5.31 -6.90 -4.81
CA LEU A 27 -4.55 -7.72 -3.86
C LEU A 27 -3.36 -6.96 -3.26
N ASN A 28 -2.97 -5.84 -3.86
CA ASN A 28 -1.86 -5.03 -3.40
C ASN A 28 -2.33 -4.03 -2.33
N GLN A 29 -2.08 -4.36 -1.06
CA GLN A 29 -2.55 -3.56 0.08
C GLN A 29 -2.02 -2.11 0.07
N ILE A 30 -0.86 -1.85 -0.52
CA ILE A 30 -0.31 -0.49 -0.61
C ILE A 30 -1.21 0.41 -1.47
N GLU A 31 -1.88 -0.14 -2.49
CA GLU A 31 -2.80 0.64 -3.33
C GLU A 31 -4.04 1.08 -2.55
N ILE A 32 -4.53 0.23 -1.64
CA ILE A 32 -5.62 0.57 -0.73
C ILE A 32 -5.18 1.73 0.17
N TRP A 33 -3.97 1.67 0.73
CA TRP A 33 -3.42 2.74 1.54
C TRP A 33 -3.25 4.05 0.76
N PHE A 34 -2.75 4.01 -0.48
CA PHE A 34 -2.67 5.20 -1.35
C PHE A 34 -4.05 5.80 -1.64
N SER A 35 -5.09 4.98 -1.83
CA SER A 35 -6.46 5.47 -1.97
C SER A 35 -6.96 6.21 -0.72
N ILE A 36 -6.52 5.79 0.48
CA ILE A 36 -6.81 6.50 1.73
C ILE A 36 -6.05 7.82 1.79
N LEU A 37 -4.75 7.81 1.50
CA LEU A 37 -3.90 9.00 1.47
C LEU A 37 -4.49 10.06 0.54
N VAL A 38 -4.85 9.68 -0.69
CA VAL A 38 -5.44 10.61 -1.66
C VAL A 38 -6.74 11.21 -1.13
N ARG A 39 -7.66 10.38 -0.62
CA ARG A 39 -9.00 10.85 -0.20
C ARG A 39 -8.98 11.71 1.06
N ARG A 40 -8.08 11.41 2.01
CA ARG A 40 -8.10 12.01 3.35
C ARG A 40 -7.06 13.10 3.55
N PHE A 41 -5.93 13.02 2.86
CA PHE A 41 -4.83 13.98 2.97
C PHE A 41 -4.75 14.86 1.73
N LEU A 42 -4.52 14.29 0.55
CA LEU A 42 -4.22 15.09 -0.65
C LEU A 42 -5.43 15.90 -1.15
N LYS A 43 -6.60 15.27 -1.31
CA LYS A 43 -7.81 15.96 -1.82
C LYS A 43 -8.35 17.04 -0.90
N ARG A 44 -7.96 17.05 0.38
CA ARG A 44 -8.42 17.99 1.40
C ARG A 44 -7.31 18.92 1.88
N GLY A 45 -6.09 18.75 1.37
CA GLY A 45 -4.93 19.51 1.78
C GLY A 45 -4.69 20.69 0.86
N THR A 46 -4.51 21.88 1.44
CA THR A 46 -3.91 23.03 0.77
C THR A 46 -2.49 23.16 1.31
N PHE A 47 -1.49 23.19 0.44
CA PHE A 47 -0.07 23.22 0.83
C PHE A 47 0.58 24.49 0.29
N THR A 48 1.43 25.11 1.09
CA THR A 48 2.09 26.38 0.71
C THR A 48 3.43 26.16 0.00
N SER A 49 4.02 24.97 0.15
CA SER A 49 5.26 24.55 -0.51
C SER A 49 5.39 23.02 -0.55
N THR A 50 6.41 22.53 -1.26
CA THR A 50 6.82 21.12 -1.26
C THR A 50 7.27 20.64 0.12
N GLU A 51 7.98 21.49 0.85
CA GLU A 51 8.45 21.23 2.22
C GLU A 51 7.28 21.14 3.21
N ASP A 52 6.27 22.00 3.07
CA ASP A 52 5.02 21.91 3.85
C ASP A 52 4.28 20.59 3.58
N LEU A 53 4.12 20.25 2.29
CA LEU A 53 3.53 18.97 1.88
C LEU A 53 4.27 17.78 2.49
N LYS A 54 5.60 17.76 2.40
CA LYS A 54 6.44 16.68 2.94
C LYS A 54 6.27 16.56 4.46
N THR A 55 6.38 17.66 5.18
CA THR A 55 6.26 17.69 6.64
C THR A 55 4.90 17.17 7.09
N ARG A 56 3.82 17.66 6.45
CA ARG A 56 2.46 17.23 6.78
C ARG A 56 2.15 15.80 6.34
N LEU A 57 2.78 15.32 5.26
CA LEU A 57 2.67 13.93 4.82
C LEU A 57 3.28 12.98 5.86
N HIS A 58 4.47 13.30 6.38
CA HIS A 58 5.07 12.53 7.47
C HIS A 58 4.17 12.51 8.70
N GLY A 59 3.64 13.66 9.13
CA GLY A 59 2.70 13.71 10.26
C GLY A 59 1.42 12.91 10.02
N PHE A 60 0.89 12.90 8.78
CA PHE A 60 -0.26 12.06 8.44
C PHE A 60 0.08 10.56 8.51
N ILE A 61 1.26 10.16 8.04
CA ILE A 61 1.74 8.77 8.11
C ILE A 61 1.86 8.34 9.57
N ASP A 62 2.50 9.14 10.42
CA ASP A 62 2.68 8.84 11.84
C ASP A 62 1.34 8.69 12.55
N PHE A 63 0.43 9.65 12.36
CA PHE A 63 -0.93 9.57 12.89
C PHE A 63 -1.70 8.34 12.39
N PHE A 64 -1.60 8.04 11.09
CA PHE A 64 -2.28 6.87 10.52
C PHE A 64 -1.76 5.58 11.15
N ASN A 65 -0.43 5.45 11.27
CA ASN A 65 0.21 4.27 11.85
C ASN A 65 -0.16 4.09 13.32
N GLU A 66 -0.21 5.17 14.10
CA GLU A 66 -0.54 5.08 15.53
C GLU A 66 -2.03 4.80 15.76
N ARG A 67 -2.94 5.45 15.02
CA ARG A 67 -4.37 5.52 15.40
C ARG A 67 -5.29 4.72 14.49
N MET A 68 -4.86 4.39 13.28
CA MET A 68 -5.77 3.90 12.23
C MET A 68 -5.29 2.62 11.55
N ALA A 69 -4.01 2.29 11.66
CA ALA A 69 -3.45 1.09 11.08
C ALA A 69 -4.12 -0.14 11.67
N LYS A 70 -4.72 -0.91 10.76
CA LYS A 70 -5.31 -2.21 11.04
C LYS A 70 -5.16 -3.08 9.81
N PRO A 71 -5.04 -4.41 9.96
CA PRO A 71 -5.00 -5.30 8.82
C PRO A 71 -6.18 -5.03 7.88
N PHE A 72 -5.89 -4.84 6.59
CA PHE A 72 -6.94 -4.74 5.59
C PHE A 72 -7.62 -6.10 5.48
N LYS A 73 -8.94 -6.14 5.60
CA LYS A 73 -9.69 -7.35 5.28
C LYS A 73 -9.75 -7.48 3.77
N TRP A 74 -9.24 -8.59 3.23
CA TRP A 74 -9.22 -8.86 1.79
C TRP A 74 -9.63 -10.32 1.50
N THR A 75 -10.02 -10.59 0.25
CA THR A 75 -10.27 -11.95 -0.24
C THR A 75 -9.67 -12.12 -1.63
N TYR A 76 -9.16 -13.32 -1.90
CA TYR A 76 -8.61 -13.67 -3.21
C TYR A 76 -9.69 -13.72 -4.30
N ARG A 77 -10.97 -13.87 -3.92
CA ARG A 77 -12.08 -14.09 -4.87
C ARG A 77 -12.57 -12.83 -5.58
N ALA A 78 -11.89 -11.69 -5.42
CA ALA A 78 -12.26 -10.38 -5.99
C ALA A 78 -13.71 -9.93 -5.67
N ARG A 79 -14.38 -10.56 -4.71
CA ARG A 79 -15.73 -10.20 -4.25
C ARG A 79 -15.62 -9.31 -3.02
N PRO A 80 -16.46 -8.27 -2.89
CA PRO A 80 -16.55 -7.51 -1.66
C PRO A 80 -16.76 -8.45 -0.47
N LEU A 81 -16.04 -8.20 0.62
CA LEU A 81 -16.29 -8.91 1.86
C LEU A 81 -17.69 -8.51 2.35
N GLN A 82 -18.54 -9.51 2.55
CA GLN A 82 -19.81 -9.32 3.24
C GLN A 82 -19.46 -9.12 4.72
N VAL A 83 -19.84 -7.97 5.26
CA VAL A 83 -19.61 -7.58 6.67
C VAL A 83 -20.93 -7.65 7.41
#